data_AF-A0A812LBY2-F1
#
_entry.id   AF-A0A812LBY2-F1
#
_cell.length_a   1.000
_cell.length_b   1.000
_cell.length_c   1.000
_cell.angle_alpha   90.00
_cell.angle_beta   90.00
_cell.angle_gamma   90.00
#
_symmetry.space_group_name_H-M   'P 1'
#
loop_
_entity.id
_entity.type
_entity.pdbx_description
1 polymer ?
#
loop_
_entity_poly.entity_id
_entity_poly.type
_entity_poly.pdbx_seq_one_letter_code
_entity_poly.pdbx_strand_id
1 'polypeptide(L)'
;AKKIANPEYVDDDNLYKYDDFGFIGFDLWQVKGNTIFDNVIITDDVKEADAFVEKWKALSEVEKAKKKEEDDKKAEEAKAASASASTDDDDDDDKDEEED
;
A
#
# COMPACT_ATOMS: atom_id res chain seq x y z
N ALA A 1 25.51 34.95 -20.54
CA ALA A 1 25.74 35.50 -19.18
C ALA A 1 27.16 35.17 -18.74
N LYS A 2 27.88 36.12 -18.10
CA LYS A 2 29.17 35.81 -17.47
C LYS A 2 28.92 34.95 -16.24
N LYS A 3 29.58 33.80 -16.16
CA LYS A 3 29.58 32.97 -14.95
C LYS A 3 30.67 33.52 -14.03
N ILE A 4 30.26 34.06 -12.89
CA ILE A 4 31.15 34.54 -11.83
C ILE A 4 31.12 33.47 -10.74
N ALA A 5 32.29 33.01 -10.29
CA ALA A 5 32.37 32.04 -9.21
C ALA A 5 31.80 32.65 -7.92
N ASN A 6 30.96 31.90 -7.21
CA ASN A 6 30.45 32.34 -5.92
C ASN A 6 31.54 32.15 -4.85
N PRO A 7 32.06 33.23 -4.23
CA PRO A 7 33.08 33.11 -3.18
C PRO A 7 32.60 32.42 -1.91
N GLU A 8 31.28 32.28 -1.71
CA GLU A 8 30.70 31.57 -0.56
C GLU A 8 30.53 30.06 -0.79
N TYR A 9 30.79 29.58 -2.01
CA TYR A 9 30.72 28.15 -2.29
C TYR A 9 31.91 27.45 -1.62
N VAL A 10 31.60 26.46 -0.79
CA VAL A 10 32.57 25.56 -0.18
C VAL A 10 32.19 24.14 -0.56
N ASP A 11 33.15 23.40 -1.09
CA ASP A 11 32.99 21.97 -1.38
C ASP A 11 33.26 21.17 -0.10
N ASP A 12 32.42 20.16 0.17
CA ASP A 12 32.56 19.30 1.35
C ASP A 12 32.33 17.84 0.98
N ASP A 13 33.41 17.06 1.03
CA ASP A 13 33.40 15.63 0.76
C ASP A 13 32.76 14.80 1.90
N ASN A 14 32.47 15.40 3.06
CA ASN A 14 31.93 14.69 4.23
C ASN A 14 30.42 14.81 4.41
N LEU A 15 29.70 15.37 3.43
CA LEU A 15 28.24 15.56 3.50
C LEU A 15 27.44 14.28 3.78
N TYR A 16 27.99 13.10 3.42
CA TYR A 16 27.35 11.81 3.68
C TYR A 16 27.57 11.27 5.09
N LYS A 17 28.54 11.83 5.83
CA LYS A 17 29.05 11.27 7.09
C LYS A 17 28.32 11.89 8.28
N TYR A 18 27.92 11.04 9.20
CA TYR A 18 27.45 11.40 10.52
C TYR A 18 28.36 10.75 11.56
N ASP A 19 28.56 11.41 12.70
CA ASP A 19 29.43 10.90 13.77
C ASP A 19 28.80 9.69 14.49
N ASP A 20 27.48 9.69 14.65
CA ASP A 20 26.74 8.60 15.29
C ASP A 20 25.25 8.62 14.90
N PHE A 21 24.58 7.46 14.96
CA PHE A 21 23.15 7.29 14.75
C PHE A 21 22.52 6.61 15.98
N GLY A 22 21.74 7.37 16.76
CA GLY A 22 21.16 6.85 18.02
C GLY A 22 19.78 6.19 17.90
N PHE A 23 18.86 6.81 17.16
CA PHE A 23 17.45 6.38 17.09
C PHE A 23 16.88 6.46 15.69
N ILE A 24 15.92 5.58 15.41
CA ILE A 24 15.06 5.62 14.22
C ILE A 24 13.66 6.01 14.70
N GLY A 25 13.06 6.99 14.04
CA GLY A 25 11.70 7.44 14.33
C GLY A 25 10.87 7.56 13.06
N PHE A 26 9.61 7.15 13.13
CA PHE A 26 8.62 7.40 12.09
C PHE A 26 7.73 8.56 12.53
N ASP A 27 7.90 9.72 11.91
CA ASP A 27 7.02 10.89 12.09
C ASP A 27 6.26 11.14 10.79
N LEU A 28 4.96 10.81 10.78
CA LEU A 28 4.13 10.74 9.57
C LEU A 28 2.73 11.29 9.84
N TRP A 29 2.17 11.96 8.82
CA TRP A 29 0.75 12.33 8.78
C TRP A 29 -0.04 11.36 7.91
N GLN A 30 -1.19 10.87 8.40
CA GLN A 30 -2.07 9.96 7.67
C GLN A 30 -3.52 10.46 7.67
N VAL A 31 -4.15 10.52 6.48
CA VAL A 31 -5.59 10.83 6.34
C VAL A 31 -6.45 9.58 6.59
N LYS A 32 -5.98 8.42 6.11
CA LYS A 32 -6.55 7.09 6.39
C LYS A 32 -5.40 6.21 6.89
N GLY A 33 -5.64 5.48 7.97
CA GLY A 33 -4.63 4.62 8.61
C GLY A 33 -4.42 3.29 7.89
N ASN A 34 -3.98 2.29 8.67
CA ASN A 34 -3.75 0.89 8.24
C ASN A 34 -2.48 0.64 7.41
N THR A 35 -1.55 1.59 7.33
CA THR A 35 -0.20 1.29 6.84
C THR A 35 0.56 0.47 7.89
N ILE A 36 1.16 -0.62 7.45
CA ILE A 36 2.02 -1.47 8.28
C ILE A 36 3.45 -1.29 7.78
N PHE A 37 4.37 -0.95 8.68
CA PHE A 37 5.81 -0.99 8.44
C PHE A 37 6.37 -2.20 9.16
N ASP A 38 7.12 -3.03 8.45
CA ASP A 38 7.81 -4.18 9.02
C ASP A 38 9.24 -4.27 8.47
N ASN A 39 10.04 -5.17 9.05
CA ASN A 39 11.31 -5.59 8.48
C ASN A 39 12.28 -4.42 8.15
N VAL A 40 12.55 -3.53 9.11
CA VAL A 40 13.50 -2.41 8.93
C VAL A 40 14.94 -2.92 9.01
N ILE A 41 15.77 -2.57 8.03
CA ILE A 41 17.22 -2.86 8.01
C ILE A 41 18.03 -1.57 7.82
N ILE A 42 19.12 -1.44 8.58
CA ILE A 42 20.19 -0.46 8.38
C ILE A 42 21.51 -1.26 8.38
N THR A 43 22.26 -1.19 7.28
CA THR A 43 23.53 -1.92 7.10
C THR A 43 24.48 -1.11 6.23
N ASP A 44 25.78 -1.35 6.37
CA ASP A 44 26.86 -0.81 5.55
C ASP A 44 27.31 -1.77 4.44
N ASP A 45 26.74 -2.99 4.37
CA ASP A 45 26.99 -3.97 3.31
C ASP A 45 25.82 -4.04 2.31
N VAL A 46 26.11 -3.69 1.06
CA VAL A 46 25.18 -3.77 -0.06
C VAL A 46 24.68 -5.21 -0.28
N LYS A 47 25.52 -6.23 -0.12
CA LYS A 47 25.12 -7.63 -0.34
C LYS A 47 24.15 -8.12 0.72
N GLU A 48 24.31 -7.66 1.96
CA GLU A 48 23.36 -7.97 3.03
C GLU A 48 21.99 -7.33 2.76
N ALA A 49 21.99 -6.06 2.33
CA ALA A 49 20.77 -5.36 1.92
C ALA A 49 20.08 -6.07 0.75
N ASP A 50 20.82 -6.50 -0.26
CA ASP A 50 20.28 -7.25 -1.41
C ASP A 50 19.66 -8.58 -0.96
N ALA A 51 20.36 -9.35 -0.12
CA ALA A 51 19.85 -10.61 0.42
C ALA A 51 18.59 -10.41 1.29
N PHE A 52 18.49 -9.29 2.00
CA PHE A 52 17.29 -8.92 2.75
C PHE A 52 16.11 -8.61 1.82
N VAL A 53 16.36 -7.86 0.74
CA VAL A 53 15.34 -7.54 -0.28
C VAL A 53 14.78 -8.78 -0.95
N GLU A 54 15.59 -9.80 -1.23
CA GLU A 54 15.11 -11.06 -1.84
C GLU A 54 14.08 -11.78 -0.96
N LYS A 55 14.24 -11.73 0.37
CA LYS A 55 13.24 -12.28 1.32
C LYS A 55 11.93 -11.51 1.24
N TRP A 56 12.00 -10.19 1.21
CA TRP A 56 10.82 -9.33 1.08
C TRP A 56 10.10 -9.57 -0.26
N LYS A 57 10.83 -9.68 -1.38
CA LYS A 57 10.26 -9.95 -2.69
C LYS A 57 9.46 -11.26 -2.71
N ALA A 58 10.02 -12.33 -2.15
CA ALA A 58 9.33 -13.62 -2.08
C ALA A 58 8.00 -13.54 -1.33
N LEU A 59 7.97 -12.82 -0.20
CA LEU A 59 6.74 -12.59 0.58
C LEU A 59 5.75 -11.70 -0.17
N SER A 60 6.21 -10.58 -0.75
CA SER A 60 5.39 -9.65 -1.52
C SER A 60 4.64 -10.33 -2.66
N GLU A 61 5.25 -11.27 -3.38
CA GLU A 61 4.56 -12.00 -4.45
C GLU A 61 3.44 -12.91 -3.92
N VAL A 62 3.65 -13.59 -2.79
CA VAL A 62 2.61 -14.40 -2.14
C VAL A 62 1.48 -13.52 -1.60
N GLU A 63 1.81 -12.39 -0.98
CA GLU A 63 0.83 -11.43 -0.44
C GLU A 63 -0.03 -10.83 -1.55
N LYS A 64 0.56 -10.44 -2.68
CA LYS A 64 -0.19 -9.95 -3.84
C LYS A 64 -1.15 -11.00 -4.38
N ALA A 65 -0.71 -12.26 -4.49
CA ALA A 65 -1.56 -13.36 -4.96
C ALA A 65 -2.76 -13.57 -4.02
N LYS A 66 -2.53 -13.68 -2.70
CA LYS A 66 -3.60 -13.85 -1.70
C LYS A 66 -4.54 -12.65 -1.66
N LYS A 67 -4.01 -11.44 -1.76
CA LYS A 67 -4.82 -10.22 -1.81
C LYS A 67 -5.74 -10.24 -3.04
N LYS A 68 -5.23 -10.64 -4.20
CA LYS A 68 -6.05 -10.78 -5.41
C LYS A 68 -7.17 -11.82 -5.22
N GLU A 69 -6.87 -12.99 -4.66
CA GLU A 69 -7.89 -14.00 -4.37
C GLU A 69 -8.97 -13.50 -3.40
N GLU A 70 -8.59 -12.73 -2.38
CA GLU A 70 -9.52 -12.14 -1.42
C GLU A 70 -10.37 -11.03 -2.05
N ASP A 71 -9.76 -10.17 -2.87
CA ASP A 71 -10.45 -9.11 -3.60
C ASP A 71 -11.44 -9.68 -4.63
N ASP A 72 -11.06 -10.75 -5.34
CA ASP A 72 -11.93 -11.46 -6.29
C ASP A 72 -13.12 -12.12 -5.58
N LYS A 73 -12.90 -12.78 -4.43
CA LYS A 73 -14.00 -13.35 -3.60
C LYS A 73 -14.96 -12.28 -3.09
N LYS A 74 -14.44 -11.17 -2.56
CA LYS A 74 -15.28 -10.04 -2.11
C LYS A 74 -16.08 -9.44 -3.25
N ALA A 75 -15.50 -9.37 -4.45
CA ALA A 75 -16.22 -8.89 -5.63
C ALA A 75 -17.34 -9.85 -6.06
N GLU A 76 -17.11 -11.16 -5.96
CA GLU A 76 -18.12 -12.19 -6.26
C GLU A 76 -19.25 -12.19 -5.23
N GLU A 77 -18.93 -12.13 -3.94
CA GLU A 77 -19.90 -12.00 -2.84
C GLU A 77 -20.74 -10.71 -2.96
N ALA A 78 -20.10 -9.59 -3.29
CA ALA A 78 -20.81 -8.32 -3.52
C ALA A 78 -21.76 -8.40 -4.73
N LYS A 79 -21.36 -9.09 -5.81
CA LYS A 79 -22.23 -9.34 -6.96
C LYS A 79 -23.38 -10.27 -6.62
N ALA A 80 -23.14 -11.35 -5.88
CA ALA A 80 -24.17 -12.28 -5.43
C ALA A 80 -25.20 -11.58 -4.52
N ALA A 81 -24.74 -10.74 -3.58
CA ALA A 81 -25.63 -9.94 -2.72
C ALA A 81 -26.44 -8.91 -3.51
N SER A 82 -25.87 -8.31 -4.56
CA SER A 82 -26.62 -7.39 -5.44
C SER A 82 -27.65 -8.11 -6.31
N ALA A 83 -27.36 -9.35 -6.75
CA ALA A 83 -28.27 -10.15 -7.56
C ALA A 83 -29.44 -10.71 -6.73
N SER A 84 -29.20 -11.14 -5.48
CA SER A 84 -30.27 -11.57 -4.56
C SER A 84 -31.17 -10.42 -4.12
N ALA A 85 -30.64 -9.20 -4.03
CA ALA A 85 -31.44 -8.01 -3.71
C ALA A 85 -32.33 -7.53 -4.88
N SER A 86 -32.02 -7.92 -6.12
CA SER A 86 -32.85 -7.61 -7.30
C SER A 86 -33.89 -8.68 -7.64
N THR A 87 -33.91 -9.82 -6.94
CA THR A 87 -34.88 -10.91 -7.19
C THR A 87 -36.02 -10.99 -6.17
N ASP A 88 -36.07 -10.06 -5.22
CA ASP A 88 -37.09 -10.00 -4.14
C ASP A 88 -38.13 -8.89 -4.36
N ASP A 89 -38.19 -8.27 -5.56
CA ASP A 89 -39.11 -7.17 -5.92
C ASP A 89 -40.00 -7.51 -7.14
N ASP A 90 -40.12 -8.80 -7.51
CA ASP A 90 -40.84 -9.23 -8.73
C ASP A 90 -41.70 -10.49 -8.50
N ASP A 91 -42.25 -10.68 -7.29
CA ASP A 91 -43.22 -11.76 -7.01
C ASP A 91 -44.22 -11.41 -5.89
N ASP A 92 -44.98 -10.31 -6.01
CA ASP A 92 -46.31 -10.20 -5.37
C ASP A 92 -47.14 -9.01 -5.90
N ASP A 93 -47.69 -9.07 -7.13
CA ASP A 93 -49.00 -8.44 -7.42
C ASP A 93 -49.59 -8.93 -8.77
N ASP A 94 -49.98 -10.21 -8.84
CA ASP A 94 -50.96 -10.62 -9.86
C ASP A 94 -51.87 -11.72 -9.30
N LYS A 95 -52.92 -11.28 -8.58
CA LYS A 95 -54.27 -11.87 -8.45
C LYS A 95 -55.05 -11.17 -7.33
N ASP A 96 -55.97 -10.26 -7.67
CA ASP A 96 -57.38 -10.67 -7.72
C ASP A 96 -58.24 -9.63 -8.47
N GLU A 97 -59.19 -10.20 -9.18
CA GLU A 97 -60.15 -9.60 -10.10
C GLU A 97 -61.42 -9.17 -9.33
N GLU A 98 -62.14 -8.15 -9.84
CA GLU A 98 -63.61 -7.94 -9.76
C GLU A 98 -64.29 -7.12 -8.61
N GLU A 99 -65.17 -6.22 -9.08
CA GLU A 99 -66.36 -5.55 -8.46
C GLU A 99 -66.22 -4.70 -7.17
N ASP A 100 -66.16 -3.36 -7.31
CA ASP A 100 -67.29 -2.38 -7.25
C ASP A 100 -66.75 -0.92 -7.35
#